data_AF-A0A1D2V0H2-F1
#
_entry.id   AF-A0A1D2V0H2-F1
#
_cell.length_a   1.000
_cell.length_b   1.000
_cell.length_c   1.000
_cell.angle_alpha   90.00
_cell.angle_beta   90.00
_cell.angle_gamma   90.00
#
_symmetry.space_group_name_H-M   'P 1'
#
loop_
_entity.id
_entity.type
_entity.pdbx_description
1 polymer ?
#
loop_
_entity_poly.entity_id
_entity_poly.type
_entity_poly.pdbx_seq_one_letter_code
_entity_poly.pdbx_strand_id
1 'polypeptide(L)'
;MIRTRLRDFVRTDEDCFFSVVDYFHPDGIRGILRYAPDEEGNRFANGMKYRKYDFADSFDYMRKHHPDWIADVHIIPQERISEILSPVDRVPEVVDSDEQIKTIVTVLSDAGIPMSKQGVTGSILPGLQNDMSDIDFVIYGPDWFKARDAINRAKLSSSLIEAIDENMWQRIYRKRSPEISYDEFLLHELRKGNRGMVNGTYFDLLFTRDWDQIHQPLERGTDTKHIQIKATVTDATFAFDNPALYKIDHEEIDHILSYTHTYSGQALTGERIEARGVVEELGHKKRLVVGTSREPRGEWMRSLTLLEKEGLL
;
A
#
# COMPACT_ATOMS: atom_id res chain seq x y z
N MET A 1 -14.69 -8.75 -19.06
CA MET A 1 -13.59 -7.89 -18.62
C MET A 1 -13.05 -8.47 -17.33
N ILE A 2 -11.74 -8.73 -17.29
CA ILE A 2 -11.07 -9.20 -16.09
C ILE A 2 -11.20 -8.13 -15.01
N ARG A 3 -11.56 -8.52 -13.78
CA ARG A 3 -11.61 -7.62 -12.63
C ARG A 3 -10.44 -7.90 -11.71
N THR A 4 -9.66 -6.87 -11.44
CA THR A 4 -8.57 -6.87 -10.48
C THR A 4 -8.64 -5.59 -9.65
N ARG A 5 -8.02 -5.62 -8.48
CA ARG A 5 -7.90 -4.48 -7.58
C ARG A 5 -6.51 -4.46 -6.95
N LEU A 6 -6.18 -3.37 -6.26
CA LEU A 6 -4.91 -3.28 -5.53
C LEU A 6 -4.64 -4.54 -4.70
N ARG A 7 -3.36 -4.91 -4.60
CA ARG A 7 -2.87 -6.08 -3.84
C ARG A 7 -3.16 -7.43 -4.47
N ASP A 8 -3.97 -7.50 -5.51
CA ASP A 8 -4.03 -8.67 -6.38
C ASP A 8 -2.71 -8.81 -7.15
N PHE A 9 -2.40 -10.03 -7.56
CA PHE A 9 -1.33 -10.33 -8.49
C PHE A 9 -1.91 -10.89 -9.79
N VAL A 10 -1.23 -10.65 -10.90
CA VAL A 10 -1.50 -11.35 -12.17
C VAL A 10 -0.28 -12.13 -12.59
N ARG A 11 -0.52 -13.35 -13.04
CA ARG A 11 0.48 -14.24 -13.61
C ARG A 11 0.28 -14.28 -15.12
N THR A 12 1.37 -14.10 -15.87
CA THR A 12 1.33 -14.19 -17.34
C THR A 12 1.58 -15.62 -17.83
N ASP A 13 1.33 -15.86 -19.11
CA ASP A 13 1.69 -17.10 -19.81
C ASP A 13 3.21 -17.42 -19.80
N GLU A 14 4.05 -16.39 -19.61
CA GLU A 14 5.50 -16.49 -19.38
C GLU A 14 5.88 -16.64 -17.90
N ASP A 15 4.90 -16.90 -17.03
CA ASP A 15 5.09 -17.13 -15.60
C ASP A 15 5.69 -15.93 -14.83
N CYS A 16 5.49 -14.72 -15.37
CA CYS A 16 5.85 -13.48 -14.69
C CYS A 16 4.70 -13.01 -13.79
N PHE A 17 5.04 -12.56 -12.57
CA PHE A 17 4.09 -12.07 -11.58
C PHE A 17 4.14 -10.55 -11.48
N PHE A 18 3.00 -9.92 -11.70
CA PHE A 18 2.82 -8.47 -11.57
C PHE A 18 1.89 -8.17 -10.40
N SER A 19 2.28 -7.24 -9.52
CA SER A 19 1.38 -6.68 -8.51
C SER A 19 0.47 -5.65 -9.16
N VAL A 20 -0.84 -5.76 -8.98
CA VAL A 20 -1.83 -4.80 -9.49
C VAL A 20 -1.73 -3.48 -8.71
N VAL A 21 -1.67 -2.37 -9.44
CA VAL A 21 -1.42 -1.02 -8.88
C VAL A 21 -2.53 -0.02 -9.15
N ASP A 22 -3.64 -0.45 -9.74
CA ASP A 22 -4.81 0.38 -10.02
C ASP A 22 -6.11 -0.43 -9.83
N TYR A 23 -7.24 0.25 -9.79
CA TYR A 23 -8.57 -0.35 -9.80
C TYR A 23 -9.22 -0.35 -11.19
N PHE A 24 -8.71 0.47 -12.12
CA PHE A 24 -9.30 0.68 -13.44
C PHE A 24 -8.30 0.42 -14.56
N HIS A 25 -8.73 -0.33 -15.58
CA HIS A 25 -7.85 -1.00 -16.53
C HIS A 25 -8.45 -1.03 -17.94
N PRO A 26 -8.73 0.14 -18.57
CA PRO A 26 -9.41 0.18 -19.87
C PRO A 26 -8.61 -0.48 -21.00
N ASP A 27 -7.28 -0.33 -20.97
CA ASP A 27 -6.36 -0.77 -22.03
C ASP A 27 -5.57 -2.03 -21.67
N GLY A 28 -5.88 -2.66 -20.54
CA GLY A 28 -5.09 -3.75 -19.95
C GLY A 28 -4.87 -3.53 -18.46
N ILE A 29 -4.45 -4.59 -17.76
CA ILE A 29 -4.27 -4.53 -16.32
C ILE A 29 -3.04 -3.71 -16.00
N ARG A 30 -3.19 -2.73 -15.10
CA ARG A 30 -2.09 -1.87 -14.65
C ARG A 30 -1.37 -2.53 -13.49
N GLY A 31 -0.10 -2.84 -13.66
CA GLY A 31 0.71 -3.54 -12.67
C GLY A 31 2.19 -3.17 -12.70
N ILE A 32 2.94 -3.72 -11.74
CA ILE A 32 4.41 -3.63 -11.68
C ILE A 32 4.96 -5.05 -11.58
N LEU A 33 5.97 -5.37 -12.39
CA LEU A 33 6.61 -6.69 -12.36
C LEU A 33 7.32 -6.85 -11.02
N ARG A 34 7.06 -7.98 -10.35
CA ARG A 34 7.64 -8.30 -9.03
C ARG A 34 8.50 -9.54 -9.09
N TYR A 35 8.14 -10.52 -9.92
CA TYR A 35 8.88 -11.77 -10.04
C TYR A 35 8.86 -12.27 -11.49
N ALA A 36 10.00 -12.74 -11.99
CA ALA A 36 10.10 -13.43 -13.27
C ALA A 36 10.98 -14.68 -13.11
N PRO A 37 10.74 -15.75 -13.89
CA PRO A 37 11.58 -16.95 -13.86
C PRO A 37 13.05 -16.62 -14.13
N ASP A 38 13.94 -17.17 -13.31
CA ASP A 38 15.39 -16.99 -13.42
C ASP A 38 16.14 -18.07 -12.64
N GLU A 39 17.03 -18.82 -13.31
CA GLU A 39 17.88 -19.86 -12.72
C GLU A 39 18.85 -19.35 -11.63
N GLU A 40 19.21 -18.06 -11.70
CA GLU A 40 20.01 -17.36 -10.69
C GLU A 40 19.13 -16.74 -9.58
N GLY A 41 17.81 -16.87 -9.69
CA GLY A 41 16.83 -16.36 -8.75
C GLY A 41 16.95 -16.98 -7.35
N ASN A 42 16.61 -16.19 -6.33
CA ASN A 42 16.62 -16.59 -4.92
C ASN A 42 15.24 -16.86 -4.33
N ARG A 43 14.19 -16.81 -5.16
CA ARG A 43 12.82 -17.18 -4.80
C ARG A 43 12.48 -18.50 -5.47
N PHE A 44 11.68 -19.33 -4.81
CA PHE A 44 11.37 -20.67 -5.29
C PHE A 44 9.89 -20.96 -5.11
N ALA A 45 9.25 -21.43 -6.17
CA ALA A 45 7.88 -21.94 -6.15
C ALA A 45 7.73 -22.99 -7.24
N ASN A 46 6.95 -24.05 -6.99
CA ASN A 46 6.58 -25.05 -7.99
C ASN A 46 7.76 -25.67 -8.77
N GLY A 47 8.92 -25.84 -8.13
CA GLY A 47 10.11 -26.41 -8.79
C GLY A 47 10.93 -25.41 -9.60
N MET A 48 10.52 -24.14 -9.67
CA MET A 48 11.17 -23.09 -10.46
C MET A 48 11.76 -22.01 -9.58
N LYS A 49 12.83 -21.38 -10.07
CA LYS A 49 13.46 -20.22 -9.43
C LYS A 49 12.99 -18.92 -10.07
N TYR A 50 12.89 -17.88 -9.24
CA TYR A 50 12.47 -16.56 -9.66
C TYR A 50 13.39 -15.48 -9.11
N ARG A 51 13.63 -14.44 -9.91
CA ARG A 51 14.25 -13.20 -9.46
C ARG A 51 13.18 -12.24 -8.96
N LYS A 52 13.40 -11.62 -7.81
CA LYS A 52 12.56 -10.52 -7.29
C LYS A 52 13.02 -9.21 -7.91
N TYR A 53 12.09 -8.43 -8.47
CA TYR A 53 12.35 -7.13 -9.06
C TYR A 53 11.88 -6.01 -8.14
N ASP A 54 12.74 -5.01 -8.01
CA ASP A 54 12.41 -3.71 -7.47
C ASP A 54 11.80 -2.82 -8.58
N PHE A 55 11.29 -1.63 -8.27
CA PHE A 55 10.61 -0.82 -9.31
C PHE A 55 11.54 -0.44 -10.48
N ALA A 56 12.79 -0.03 -10.25
CA ALA A 56 13.68 0.37 -11.34
C ALA A 56 14.11 -0.85 -12.18
N ASP A 57 14.50 -1.93 -11.50
CA ASP A 57 14.88 -3.19 -12.14
C ASP A 57 13.71 -3.79 -12.95
N SER A 58 12.48 -3.58 -12.48
CA SER A 58 11.28 -4.05 -13.17
C SER A 58 11.11 -3.39 -14.56
N PHE A 59 11.34 -2.07 -14.67
CA PHE A 59 11.28 -1.38 -15.95
C PHE A 59 12.46 -1.78 -16.84
N ASP A 60 13.65 -1.99 -16.28
CA ASP A 60 14.81 -2.46 -17.04
C ASP A 60 14.58 -3.85 -17.66
N TYR A 61 13.91 -4.74 -16.92
CA TYR A 61 13.45 -6.02 -17.46
C TYR A 61 12.43 -5.81 -18.57
N MET A 62 11.36 -5.05 -18.30
CA MET A 62 10.29 -4.87 -19.27
C MET A 62 10.77 -4.22 -20.57
N ARG A 63 11.75 -3.30 -20.54
CA ARG A 63 12.30 -2.68 -21.77
C ARG A 63 12.97 -3.70 -22.70
N LYS A 64 13.49 -4.79 -22.14
CA LYS A 64 14.16 -5.85 -22.90
C LYS A 64 13.19 -6.89 -23.43
N HIS A 65 12.14 -7.20 -22.66
CA HIS A 65 11.25 -8.33 -22.95
C HIS A 65 9.91 -7.91 -23.57
N HIS A 66 9.29 -6.84 -23.06
CA HIS A 66 7.97 -6.36 -23.47
C HIS A 66 7.91 -4.82 -23.49
N PRO A 67 8.67 -4.15 -24.37
CA PRO A 67 8.72 -2.69 -24.41
C PRO A 67 7.36 -2.05 -24.68
N ASP A 68 6.48 -2.75 -25.42
CA ASP A 68 5.13 -2.28 -25.74
C ASP A 68 4.18 -2.25 -24.54
N TRP A 69 4.54 -2.87 -23.41
CA TRP A 69 3.73 -2.86 -22.17
C TRP A 69 4.10 -1.70 -21.25
N ILE A 70 5.08 -0.87 -21.60
CA ILE A 70 5.58 0.19 -20.72
C ILE A 70 4.82 1.49 -20.93
N ALA A 71 4.21 1.98 -19.86
CA ALA A 71 3.66 3.32 -19.73
C ALA A 71 4.22 3.99 -18.46
N ASP A 72 3.37 4.68 -17.69
CA ASP A 72 3.69 5.14 -16.34
C ASP A 72 3.85 3.97 -15.34
N VAL A 73 3.21 2.84 -15.65
CA VAL A 73 3.36 1.51 -15.05
C VAL A 73 3.37 0.47 -16.17
N HIS A 74 3.35 -0.83 -15.86
CA HIS A 74 3.18 -1.85 -16.89
C HIS A 74 1.70 -2.05 -17.21
N ILE A 75 1.35 -2.09 -18.49
CA ILE A 75 0.03 -2.40 -19.02
C ILE A 75 0.06 -3.85 -19.53
N ILE A 76 -0.43 -4.78 -18.73
CA ILE A 76 -0.47 -6.21 -19.06
C ILE A 76 -1.70 -6.47 -19.96
N PRO A 77 -1.51 -6.95 -21.21
CA PRO A 77 -2.63 -7.29 -22.08
C PRO A 77 -3.45 -8.45 -21.52
N GLN A 78 -4.77 -8.39 -21.63
CA GLN A 78 -5.67 -9.38 -21.01
C GLN A 78 -5.44 -10.80 -21.55
N GLU A 79 -5.09 -10.91 -22.82
CA GLU A 79 -4.80 -12.16 -23.51
C GLU A 79 -3.51 -12.84 -23.06
N ARG A 80 -2.62 -12.12 -22.37
CA ARG A 80 -1.36 -12.65 -21.83
C ARG A 80 -1.48 -13.11 -20.38
N ILE A 81 -2.65 -12.90 -19.77
CA ILE A 81 -2.91 -13.28 -18.36
C ILE A 81 -3.33 -14.74 -18.31
N SER A 82 -2.55 -15.56 -17.61
CA SER A 82 -2.88 -16.95 -17.35
C SER A 82 -3.74 -17.11 -16.09
N GLU A 83 -3.51 -16.27 -15.08
CA GLU A 83 -4.14 -16.41 -13.76
C GLU A 83 -4.17 -15.07 -13.00
N ILE A 84 -5.22 -14.89 -12.20
CA ILE A 84 -5.34 -13.79 -11.23
C ILE A 84 -5.23 -14.40 -9.85
N LEU A 85 -4.30 -13.89 -9.05
CA LEU A 85 -4.09 -14.29 -7.68
C LEU A 85 -4.74 -13.26 -6.76
N SER A 86 -5.77 -13.69 -6.05
CA SER A 86 -6.53 -12.87 -5.09
C SER A 86 -6.02 -13.12 -3.66
N PRO A 87 -5.71 -12.06 -2.88
CA PRO A 87 -5.26 -12.19 -1.50
C PRO A 87 -6.18 -13.01 -0.59
N VAL A 88 -7.50 -12.91 -0.77
CA VAL A 88 -8.49 -13.62 0.06
C VAL A 88 -8.42 -15.12 -0.17
N ASP A 89 -8.21 -15.53 -1.42
CA ASP A 89 -8.21 -16.94 -1.81
C ASP A 89 -6.95 -17.65 -1.30
N ARG A 90 -5.87 -16.91 -1.05
CA ARG A 90 -4.63 -17.45 -0.51
C ARG A 90 -4.69 -17.81 0.97
N VAL A 91 -5.47 -17.09 1.79
CA VAL A 91 -5.46 -17.28 3.25
C VAL A 91 -5.82 -18.72 3.67
N PRO A 92 -6.89 -19.34 3.16
CA PRO A 92 -7.22 -20.74 3.49
C PRO A 92 -6.11 -21.75 3.17
N GLU A 93 -5.26 -21.45 2.17
CA GLU A 93 -4.18 -22.35 1.76
C GLU A 93 -2.98 -22.33 2.70
N VAL A 94 -2.77 -21.22 3.42
CA VAL A 94 -1.55 -21.00 4.22
C VAL A 94 -1.82 -20.96 5.71
N VAL A 95 -3.03 -20.61 6.15
CA VAL A 95 -3.37 -20.36 7.57
C VAL A 95 -3.11 -21.57 8.47
N ASP A 96 -3.27 -22.80 7.98
CA ASP A 96 -3.02 -24.00 8.80
C ASP A 96 -1.54 -24.37 8.90
N SER A 97 -0.72 -23.86 7.98
CA SER A 97 0.72 -24.17 7.88
C SER A 97 1.64 -23.04 8.35
N ASP A 98 1.13 -21.81 8.45
CA ASP A 98 1.87 -20.61 8.82
C ASP A 98 1.28 -20.04 10.12
N GLU A 99 1.98 -20.29 11.23
CA GLU A 99 1.52 -19.90 12.57
C GLU A 99 1.45 -18.37 12.75
N GLN A 100 2.24 -17.59 12.01
CA GLN A 100 2.19 -16.14 12.01
C GLN A 100 0.89 -15.64 11.37
N ILE A 101 0.55 -16.16 10.19
CA ILE A 101 -0.71 -15.84 9.50
C ILE A 101 -1.90 -16.29 10.34
N LYS A 102 -1.85 -17.50 10.91
CA LYS A 102 -2.88 -18.04 11.81
C LYS A 102 -3.13 -17.15 13.01
N THR A 103 -2.06 -16.62 13.61
CA THR A 103 -2.15 -15.72 14.75
C THR A 103 -2.88 -14.43 14.37
N ILE A 104 -2.51 -13.80 13.24
CA ILE A 104 -3.18 -12.59 12.75
C ILE A 104 -4.67 -12.89 12.46
N VAL A 105 -4.94 -13.96 11.72
CA VAL A 105 -6.30 -14.39 11.37
C VAL A 105 -7.17 -14.62 12.61
N THR A 106 -6.61 -15.26 13.65
CA THR A 106 -7.32 -15.53 14.90
C THR A 106 -7.70 -14.23 15.60
N VAL A 107 -6.74 -13.31 15.78
CA VAL A 107 -6.97 -11.99 16.40
C VAL A 107 -8.06 -11.21 15.65
N LEU A 108 -8.03 -11.23 14.32
CA LEU A 108 -9.01 -10.52 13.50
C LEU A 108 -10.38 -11.20 13.51
N SER A 109 -10.43 -12.52 13.50
CA SER A 109 -11.68 -13.29 13.57
C SER A 109 -12.37 -13.13 14.93
N ASP A 110 -11.60 -13.11 16.03
CA ASP A 110 -12.10 -12.83 17.38
C ASP A 110 -12.64 -11.40 17.51
N ALA A 111 -12.06 -10.46 16.76
CA ALA A 111 -12.61 -9.12 16.62
C ALA A 111 -13.88 -9.08 15.75
N GLY A 112 -14.27 -10.19 15.10
CA GLY A 112 -15.42 -10.28 14.23
C GLY A 112 -15.18 -9.70 12.83
N ILE A 113 -13.96 -9.83 12.31
CA ILE A 113 -13.65 -9.58 10.89
C ILE A 113 -13.86 -10.87 10.10
N PRO A 114 -14.75 -10.91 9.09
CA PRO A 114 -15.02 -12.14 8.37
C PRO A 114 -13.83 -12.55 7.50
N MET A 115 -13.60 -13.85 7.34
CA MET A 115 -12.51 -14.40 6.52
C MET A 115 -12.54 -13.90 5.06
N SER A 116 -13.72 -13.64 4.51
CA SER A 116 -13.88 -13.08 3.15
C SER A 116 -13.32 -11.66 2.98
N LYS A 117 -12.92 -11.01 4.08
CA LYS A 117 -12.28 -9.68 4.09
C LYS A 117 -10.80 -9.75 4.40
N GLN A 118 -10.26 -10.91 4.74
CA GLN A 118 -8.87 -11.11 5.14
C GLN A 118 -8.09 -11.71 3.97
N GLY A 119 -6.93 -11.15 3.66
CA GLY A 119 -6.09 -11.61 2.57
C GLY A 119 -4.60 -11.53 2.91
N VAL A 120 -3.77 -12.22 2.14
CA VAL A 120 -2.31 -12.07 2.18
C VAL A 120 -1.78 -11.77 0.78
N THR A 121 -0.91 -10.76 0.67
CA THR A 121 -0.31 -10.34 -0.60
C THR A 121 1.22 -10.50 -0.56
N GLY A 122 1.95 -9.72 -1.36
CA GLY A 122 3.41 -9.70 -1.34
C GLY A 122 3.98 -11.01 -1.85
N SER A 123 5.01 -11.54 -1.17
CA SER A 123 5.62 -12.81 -1.58
C SER A 123 4.76 -14.03 -1.23
N ILE A 124 3.85 -13.94 -0.26
CA ILE A 124 3.04 -15.07 0.20
C ILE A 124 1.98 -15.45 -0.84
N LEU A 125 1.41 -14.45 -1.52
CA LEU A 125 0.38 -14.64 -2.54
C LEU A 125 0.80 -15.57 -3.69
N PRO A 126 1.93 -15.34 -4.39
CA PRO A 126 2.42 -16.26 -5.40
C PRO A 126 3.18 -17.48 -4.82
N GLY A 127 3.26 -17.63 -3.49
CA GLY A 127 4.02 -18.72 -2.86
C GLY A 127 5.54 -18.57 -2.97
N LEU A 128 6.04 -17.34 -3.10
CA LEU A 128 7.47 -17.00 -3.27
C LEU A 128 8.09 -16.43 -1.98
N GLN A 129 7.45 -16.63 -0.83
CA GLN A 129 7.99 -16.22 0.46
C GLN A 129 9.22 -17.05 0.87
N ASN A 130 10.07 -16.47 1.72
CA ASN A 130 11.18 -17.16 2.36
C ASN A 130 11.31 -16.66 3.81
N ASP A 131 12.27 -17.18 4.57
CA ASP A 131 12.46 -16.84 6.00
C ASP A 131 12.72 -15.34 6.26
N MET A 132 13.06 -14.57 5.23
CA MET A 132 13.30 -13.12 5.30
C MET A 132 12.08 -12.29 4.84
N SER A 133 10.98 -12.94 4.47
CA SER A 133 9.77 -12.26 4.02
C SER A 133 9.02 -11.63 5.18
N ASP A 134 8.52 -10.42 4.93
CA ASP A 134 7.49 -9.77 5.73
C ASP A 134 6.10 -10.33 5.37
N ILE A 135 5.13 -10.05 6.23
CA ILE A 135 3.72 -10.38 5.99
C ILE A 135 2.98 -9.11 5.58
N ASP A 136 2.57 -9.06 4.32
CA ASP A 136 1.66 -8.04 3.80
C ASP A 136 0.21 -8.53 3.95
N PHE A 137 -0.44 -8.21 5.06
CA PHE A 137 -1.80 -8.67 5.37
C PHE A 137 -2.84 -7.67 4.88
N VAL A 138 -3.74 -8.10 4.01
CA VAL A 138 -4.76 -7.25 3.37
C VAL A 138 -6.08 -7.35 4.13
N ILE A 139 -6.72 -6.20 4.36
CA ILE A 139 -8.13 -6.15 4.78
C ILE A 139 -8.93 -5.31 3.79
N TYR A 140 -10.06 -5.87 3.35
CA TYR A 140 -10.93 -5.23 2.39
C TYR A 140 -11.97 -4.32 3.05
N GLY A 141 -12.09 -3.12 2.49
CA GLY A 141 -13.11 -2.13 2.80
C GLY A 141 -13.09 -1.64 4.25
N PRO A 142 -14.26 -1.25 4.79
CA PRO A 142 -14.34 -0.57 6.09
C PRO A 142 -13.89 -1.44 7.27
N ASP A 143 -13.88 -2.78 7.13
CA ASP A 143 -13.37 -3.70 8.14
C ASP A 143 -11.91 -3.45 8.50
N TRP A 144 -11.14 -2.81 7.62
CA TRP A 144 -9.74 -2.48 7.86
C TRP A 144 -9.52 -1.63 9.12
N PHE A 145 -10.39 -0.65 9.41
CA PHE A 145 -10.26 0.19 10.61
C PHE A 145 -10.48 -0.62 11.89
N LYS A 146 -11.46 -1.51 11.87
CA LYS A 146 -11.75 -2.43 12.97
C LYS A 146 -10.62 -3.44 13.18
N ALA A 147 -10.04 -3.94 12.09
CA ALA A 147 -8.86 -4.81 12.10
C ALA A 147 -7.64 -4.10 12.70
N ARG A 148 -7.33 -2.87 12.25
CA ARG A 148 -6.25 -2.05 12.82
C ARG A 148 -6.41 -1.87 14.33
N ASP A 149 -7.61 -1.54 14.79
CA ASP A 149 -7.87 -1.35 16.21
C ASP A 149 -7.75 -2.66 17.01
N ALA A 150 -8.14 -3.80 16.42
CA ALA A 150 -7.93 -5.12 17.00
C ALA A 150 -6.44 -5.47 17.17
N ILE A 151 -5.64 -5.22 16.12
CA ILE A 151 -4.19 -5.40 16.15
C ILE A 151 -3.56 -4.51 17.23
N ASN A 152 -3.97 -3.25 17.35
CA ASN A 152 -3.46 -2.36 18.39
C ASN A 152 -3.82 -2.83 19.81
N ARG A 153 -5.04 -3.34 20.03
CA ARG A 153 -5.41 -3.94 21.31
C ARG A 153 -4.57 -5.19 21.62
N ALA A 154 -4.33 -6.04 20.62
CA ALA A 154 -3.53 -7.25 20.78
C ALA A 154 -2.09 -6.94 21.23
N LYS A 155 -1.48 -5.86 20.72
CA LYS A 155 -0.15 -5.41 21.17
C LYS A 155 -0.08 -5.05 22.65
N LEU A 156 -1.19 -4.58 23.24
CA LEU A 156 -1.24 -4.15 24.63
C LEU A 156 -1.51 -5.30 25.61
N SER A 157 -2.11 -6.40 25.14
CA SER A 157 -2.60 -7.48 26.00
C SER A 157 -1.61 -8.64 26.16
N SER A 158 -0.31 -8.44 25.89
CA SER A 158 0.72 -9.49 25.89
C SER A 158 0.39 -10.67 24.96
N SER A 159 -0.20 -10.37 23.79
CA SER A 159 -0.46 -11.37 22.75
C SER A 159 0.81 -11.71 21.95
N LEU A 160 0.72 -12.71 21.08
CA LEU A 160 1.75 -13.04 20.08
C LEU A 160 1.99 -11.94 19.04
N ILE A 161 1.19 -10.86 19.09
CA ILE A 161 1.38 -9.64 18.29
C ILE A 161 2.03 -8.58 19.17
N GLU A 162 3.16 -8.06 18.71
CA GLU A 162 4.01 -7.13 19.45
C GLU A 162 4.15 -5.79 18.70
N ALA A 163 4.55 -4.77 19.45
CA ALA A 163 4.95 -3.49 18.87
C ALA A 163 6.28 -3.62 18.13
N ILE A 164 6.52 -2.71 17.19
CA ILE A 164 7.78 -2.60 16.47
C ILE A 164 8.82 -1.95 17.40
N ASP A 165 10.03 -2.52 17.44
CA ASP A 165 11.15 -1.97 18.20
C ASP A 165 11.82 -0.77 17.52
N GLU A 166 12.63 -0.03 18.28
CA GLU A 166 13.33 1.16 17.79
C GLU A 166 14.24 0.85 16.58
N ASN A 167 14.92 -0.29 16.59
CA ASN A 167 15.83 -0.67 15.49
C ASN A 167 15.08 -0.85 14.16
N MET A 168 13.91 -1.48 14.21
CA MET A 168 13.04 -1.66 13.07
C MET A 168 12.41 -0.33 12.64
N TRP A 169 11.97 0.53 13.56
CA TRP A 169 11.48 1.87 13.19
C TRP A 169 12.55 2.70 12.46
N GLN A 170 13.78 2.69 12.96
CA GLN A 170 14.92 3.32 12.31
C GLN A 170 15.18 2.74 10.90
N ARG A 171 15.02 1.43 10.72
CA ARG A 171 15.13 0.78 9.41
C ARG A 171 14.02 1.22 8.46
N ILE A 172 12.77 1.30 8.95
CA ILE A 172 11.62 1.77 8.17
C ILE A 172 11.85 3.22 7.75
N TYR A 173 12.25 4.09 8.67
CA TYR A 173 12.52 5.50 8.40
C TYR A 173 13.58 5.68 7.30
N ARG A 174 14.73 5.00 7.42
CA ARG A 174 15.79 5.03 6.39
C ARG A 174 15.31 4.53 5.03
N LYS A 175 14.48 3.48 5.00
CA LYS A 175 13.91 2.93 3.76
C LYS A 175 12.91 3.90 3.10
N ARG A 176 12.19 4.70 3.89
CA ARG A 176 11.21 5.67 3.40
C ARG A 176 11.84 7.00 2.99
N SER A 177 12.98 7.35 3.58
CA SER A 177 13.72 8.61 3.40
C SER A 177 12.82 9.86 3.31
N PRO A 178 11.93 10.10 4.29
CA PRO A 178 10.94 11.15 4.19
C PRO A 178 11.55 12.56 4.43
N GLU A 179 10.81 13.60 4.07
CA GLU A 179 11.20 15.01 4.29
C GLU A 179 10.94 15.52 5.73
N ILE A 180 10.42 14.65 6.61
CA ILE A 180 10.09 14.96 8.00
C ILE A 180 11.12 14.32 8.95
N SER A 181 11.28 14.86 10.16
CA SER A 181 12.21 14.32 11.14
C SER A 181 11.83 12.90 11.58
N TYR A 182 12.77 12.18 12.21
CA TYR A 182 12.49 10.85 12.76
C TYR A 182 11.38 10.91 13.82
N ASP A 183 11.41 11.91 14.72
CA ASP A 183 10.43 12.04 15.79
C ASP A 183 9.02 12.31 15.24
N GLU A 184 8.91 13.20 14.24
CA GLU A 184 7.65 13.47 13.53
C GLU A 184 7.16 12.22 12.80
N PHE A 185 8.06 11.52 12.09
CA PHE A 185 7.76 10.29 11.39
C PHE A 185 7.24 9.21 12.35
N LEU A 186 7.96 8.96 13.45
CA LEU A 186 7.62 7.96 14.44
C LEU A 186 6.27 8.27 15.09
N LEU A 187 6.02 9.53 15.48
CA LEU A 187 4.74 9.95 16.04
C LEU A 187 3.57 9.63 15.09
N HIS A 188 3.74 9.96 13.81
CA HIS A 188 2.74 9.65 12.79
C HIS A 188 2.55 8.14 12.57
N GLU A 189 3.63 7.37 12.44
CA GLU A 189 3.55 5.92 12.22
C GLU A 189 2.93 5.18 13.41
N LEU A 190 3.25 5.57 14.64
CA LEU A 190 2.64 5.00 15.84
C LEU A 190 1.14 5.23 15.86
N ARG A 191 0.67 6.44 15.48
CA ARG A 191 -0.76 6.75 15.37
C ARG A 191 -1.46 5.94 14.29
N LYS A 192 -0.79 5.64 13.17
CA LYS A 192 -1.36 4.83 12.09
C LYS A 192 -1.67 3.40 12.53
N GLY A 193 -0.88 2.84 13.44
CA GLY A 193 -1.17 1.58 14.13
C GLY A 193 -1.37 0.36 13.22
N ASN A 194 -0.96 0.43 11.97
CA ASN A 194 -1.21 -0.57 10.95
C ASN A 194 -0.02 -1.50 10.71
N ARG A 195 0.93 -1.57 11.66
CA ARG A 195 2.13 -2.40 11.57
C ARG A 195 2.41 -3.10 12.89
N GLY A 196 3.07 -4.24 12.87
CA GLY A 196 3.44 -4.96 14.08
C GLY A 196 4.47 -6.06 13.84
N MET A 197 4.79 -6.78 14.90
CA MET A 197 5.55 -8.02 14.85
C MET A 197 4.63 -9.17 15.26
N VAL A 198 4.77 -10.34 14.65
CA VAL A 198 4.10 -11.58 15.04
C VAL A 198 5.12 -12.71 15.07
N ASN A 199 5.36 -13.30 16.23
CA ASN A 199 6.40 -14.32 16.43
C ASN A 199 7.75 -13.93 15.78
N GLY A 200 8.22 -12.69 16.00
CA GLY A 200 9.46 -12.17 15.42
C GLY A 200 9.41 -11.80 13.93
N THR A 201 8.26 -11.95 13.26
CA THR A 201 8.06 -11.59 11.85
C THR A 201 7.36 -10.24 11.73
N TYR A 202 7.93 -9.33 10.94
CA TYR A 202 7.32 -8.02 10.69
C TYR A 202 6.11 -8.15 9.76
N PHE A 203 5.03 -7.42 10.06
CA PHE A 203 3.85 -7.36 9.20
C PHE A 203 3.28 -5.95 9.07
N ASP A 204 2.70 -5.69 7.89
CA ASP A 204 1.91 -4.51 7.56
C ASP A 204 0.44 -4.92 7.34
N LEU A 205 -0.48 -4.13 7.89
CA LEU A 205 -1.91 -4.21 7.60
C LEU A 205 -2.24 -3.23 6.47
N LEU A 206 -2.63 -3.78 5.32
CA LEU A 206 -2.86 -3.06 4.06
C LEU A 206 -4.35 -2.91 3.79
N PHE A 207 -4.78 -1.69 3.48
CA PHE A 207 -6.15 -1.41 3.05
C PHE A 207 -6.31 -1.73 1.56
N THR A 208 -7.49 -2.22 1.19
CA THR A 208 -7.95 -2.27 -0.20
C THR A 208 -9.45 -2.09 -0.26
N ARG A 209 -9.95 -1.33 -1.22
CA ARG A 209 -11.39 -1.13 -1.40
C ARG A 209 -12.17 -2.42 -1.64
N ASP A 210 -13.39 -2.46 -1.12
CA ASP A 210 -14.40 -3.38 -1.59
C ASP A 210 -14.88 -3.01 -3.01
N TRP A 211 -15.45 -3.98 -3.72
CA TRP A 211 -15.92 -3.77 -5.09
C TRP A 211 -16.98 -2.69 -5.21
N ASP A 212 -17.82 -2.53 -4.18
CA ASP A 212 -18.84 -1.48 -4.10
C ASP A 212 -18.28 -0.10 -3.73
N GLN A 213 -16.97 0.04 -3.50
CA GLN A 213 -16.28 1.32 -3.29
C GLN A 213 -15.45 1.74 -4.52
N ILE A 214 -15.47 0.92 -5.58
CA ILE A 214 -14.74 1.11 -6.83
C ILE A 214 -15.74 1.55 -7.90
N HIS A 215 -15.91 2.87 -8.06
CA HIS A 215 -16.94 3.43 -8.94
C HIS A 215 -16.41 4.10 -10.20
N GLN A 216 -15.33 4.86 -10.09
CA GLN A 216 -14.81 5.68 -11.17
C GLN A 216 -13.28 5.69 -11.18
N PRO A 217 -12.65 5.71 -12.37
CA PRO A 217 -11.20 5.83 -12.50
C PRO A 217 -10.71 7.14 -11.89
N LEU A 218 -9.49 7.10 -11.35
CA LEU A 218 -8.76 8.31 -11.04
C LEU A 218 -8.24 8.88 -12.35
N GLU A 219 -8.90 9.92 -12.84
CA GLU A 219 -8.41 10.68 -14.00
C GLU A 219 -7.04 11.29 -13.70
N ARG A 220 -6.17 11.32 -14.72
CA ARG A 220 -4.88 12.03 -14.69
C ARG A 220 -5.08 13.42 -15.29
N GLY A 221 -4.70 14.44 -14.53
CA GLY A 221 -4.67 15.84 -14.96
C GLY A 221 -3.29 16.28 -15.42
N THR A 222 -3.13 17.60 -15.58
CA THR A 222 -1.84 18.21 -15.92
C THR A 222 -1.15 18.73 -14.67
N ASP A 223 0.08 18.27 -14.42
CA ASP A 223 0.94 18.79 -13.36
C ASP A 223 1.39 20.22 -13.70
N THR A 224 1.25 21.16 -12.77
CA THR A 224 1.51 22.59 -13.03
C THR A 224 2.62 23.19 -12.20
N LYS A 225 2.47 23.23 -10.87
CA LYS A 225 3.42 23.89 -9.96
C LYS A 225 3.46 23.19 -8.61
N HIS A 226 4.59 23.30 -7.92
CA HIS A 226 4.65 22.95 -6.51
C HIS A 226 4.04 24.06 -5.65
N ILE A 227 3.18 23.69 -4.70
CA ILE A 227 2.67 24.61 -3.68
C ILE A 227 2.73 23.96 -2.30
N GLN A 228 2.72 24.81 -1.28
CA GLN A 228 2.47 24.42 0.11
C GLN A 228 1.13 25.02 0.54
N ILE A 229 0.28 24.23 1.15
CA ILE A 229 -1.04 24.64 1.64
C ILE A 229 -1.23 24.25 3.11
N LYS A 230 -2.15 24.94 3.76
CA LYS A 230 -2.75 24.53 5.03
C LYS A 230 -4.24 24.38 4.83
N ALA A 231 -4.81 23.31 5.35
CA ALA A 231 -6.23 23.02 5.19
C ALA A 231 -6.74 22.16 6.35
N THR A 232 -8.05 22.04 6.49
CA THR A 232 -8.68 21.09 7.40
C THR A 232 -9.16 19.87 6.63
N VAL A 233 -8.84 18.66 7.09
CA VAL A 233 -9.33 17.43 6.45
C VAL A 233 -10.81 17.26 6.73
N THR A 234 -11.62 17.13 5.67
CA THR A 234 -13.08 16.93 5.76
C THR A 234 -13.47 15.47 5.60
N ASP A 235 -12.66 14.66 4.92
CA ASP A 235 -12.89 13.23 4.71
C ASP A 235 -11.55 12.49 4.57
N ALA A 236 -11.36 11.44 5.37
CA ALA A 236 -10.18 10.58 5.40
C ALA A 236 -10.54 9.09 5.17
N THR A 237 -11.72 8.80 4.58
CA THR A 237 -12.22 7.43 4.38
C THR A 237 -11.22 6.54 3.62
N PHE A 238 -10.52 7.11 2.64
CA PHE A 238 -9.51 6.41 1.82
C PHE A 238 -8.08 6.86 2.16
N ALA A 239 -7.83 7.30 3.40
CA ALA A 239 -6.51 7.73 3.84
C ALA A 239 -5.45 6.61 3.83
N PHE A 240 -5.85 5.34 3.89
CA PHE A 240 -4.94 4.18 3.83
C PHE A 240 -4.89 3.51 2.46
N ASP A 241 -5.62 4.05 1.50
CA ASP A 241 -5.65 3.55 0.13
C ASP A 241 -4.37 3.91 -0.64
N ASN A 242 -4.25 3.46 -1.89
CA ASN A 242 -3.16 3.84 -2.78
C ASN A 242 -3.68 4.33 -4.15
N PRO A 243 -3.60 5.64 -4.45
CA PRO A 243 -3.13 6.70 -3.56
C PRO A 243 -4.05 6.90 -2.35
N ALA A 244 -3.47 7.37 -1.25
CA ALA A 244 -4.24 7.83 -0.10
C ALA A 244 -4.98 9.12 -0.47
N LEU A 245 -6.26 9.22 -0.13
CA LEU A 245 -7.11 10.36 -0.51
C LEU A 245 -7.62 11.09 0.74
N TYR A 246 -7.44 12.41 0.74
CA TYR A 246 -7.93 13.33 1.75
C TYR A 246 -8.75 14.43 1.09
N LYS A 247 -10.06 14.50 1.37
CA LYS A 247 -10.80 15.73 1.04
C LYS A 247 -10.48 16.79 2.08
N ILE A 248 -10.40 18.04 1.63
CA ILE A 248 -9.98 19.15 2.46
C ILE A 248 -10.91 20.34 2.28
N ASP A 249 -10.94 21.20 3.29
CA ASP A 249 -11.53 22.54 3.20
C ASP A 249 -10.43 23.53 2.78
N HIS A 250 -10.42 23.88 1.49
CA HIS A 250 -9.44 24.79 0.89
C HIS A 250 -10.06 25.49 -0.34
N GLU A 251 -9.70 26.76 -0.56
CA GLU A 251 -10.34 27.62 -1.59
C GLU A 251 -10.07 27.13 -3.02
N GLU A 252 -8.86 26.64 -3.31
CA GLU A 252 -8.43 26.24 -4.66
C GLU A 252 -8.26 24.73 -4.88
N ILE A 253 -8.09 23.95 -3.81
CA ILE A 253 -7.61 22.56 -3.89
C ILE A 253 -8.72 21.67 -3.31
N ASP A 254 -9.29 20.82 -4.17
CA ASP A 254 -10.43 19.97 -3.83
C ASP A 254 -10.04 18.83 -2.87
N HIS A 255 -8.90 18.19 -3.12
CA HIS A 255 -8.39 17.09 -2.31
C HIS A 255 -6.88 16.92 -2.48
N ILE A 256 -6.30 16.10 -1.60
CA ILE A 256 -4.92 15.64 -1.67
C ILE A 256 -4.90 14.16 -2.03
N LEU A 257 -4.06 13.79 -3.00
CA LEU A 257 -3.66 12.41 -3.24
C LEU A 257 -2.22 12.19 -2.77
N SER A 258 -1.98 11.12 -2.01
CA SER A 258 -0.63 10.69 -1.64
C SER A 258 -0.31 9.32 -2.25
N TYR A 259 0.61 9.29 -3.19
CA TYR A 259 1.15 8.06 -3.79
C TYR A 259 2.29 7.44 -2.98
N THR A 260 2.76 8.12 -1.93
CA THR A 260 3.73 7.56 -0.99
C THR A 260 3.04 6.97 0.23
N HIS A 261 3.44 5.74 0.58
CA HIS A 261 3.00 5.07 1.81
C HIS A 261 3.39 5.84 3.08
N THR A 262 4.43 6.69 3.02
CA THR A 262 4.85 7.54 4.14
C THR A 262 3.72 8.44 4.61
N TYR A 263 2.87 8.93 3.71
CA TYR A 263 1.77 9.83 4.07
C TYR A 263 0.37 9.19 3.91
N SER A 264 0.30 7.87 3.74
CA SER A 264 -0.95 7.12 3.98
C SER A 264 -1.27 7.13 5.48
N GLY A 265 -2.52 7.41 5.85
CA GLY A 265 -2.97 7.53 7.24
C GLY A 265 -2.48 8.79 7.99
N GLN A 266 -1.97 9.79 7.25
CA GLN A 266 -1.24 10.93 7.82
C GLN A 266 -2.08 11.97 8.55
N ALA A 267 -3.39 12.01 8.33
CA ALA A 267 -4.32 12.87 9.05
C ALA A 267 -5.70 12.23 9.21
N LEU A 268 -6.46 12.69 10.21
CA LEU A 268 -7.84 12.29 10.46
C LEU A 268 -8.81 13.41 10.05
N THR A 269 -10.06 13.06 9.79
CA THR A 269 -11.14 14.05 9.60
C THR A 269 -11.19 15.02 10.79
N GLY A 270 -11.26 16.31 10.50
CA GLY A 270 -11.25 17.40 11.47
C GLY A 270 -9.85 17.95 11.82
N GLU A 271 -8.77 17.27 11.44
CA GLU A 271 -7.41 17.76 11.72
C GLU A 271 -6.98 18.84 10.73
N ARG A 272 -6.23 19.83 11.24
CA ARG A 272 -5.49 20.80 10.44
C ARG A 272 -4.20 20.14 9.94
N ILE A 273 -3.93 20.31 8.66
CA ILE A 273 -2.74 19.77 8.01
C ILE A 273 -1.92 20.88 7.35
N GLU A 274 -0.66 20.58 7.13
CA GLU A 274 0.17 21.25 6.13
C GLU A 274 0.64 20.21 5.13
N ALA A 275 0.53 20.54 3.84
CA ALA A 275 0.99 19.67 2.77
C ALA A 275 1.73 20.47 1.71
N ARG A 276 2.77 19.87 1.14
CA ARG A 276 3.49 20.38 -0.02
C ARG A 276 3.57 19.30 -1.08
N GLY A 277 3.22 19.67 -2.30
CA GLY A 277 3.15 18.75 -3.43
C GLY A 277 2.95 19.49 -4.74
N VAL A 278 2.64 18.75 -5.80
CA VAL A 278 2.37 19.28 -7.14
C VAL A 278 0.88 19.49 -7.33
N VAL A 279 0.49 20.67 -7.82
CA VAL A 279 -0.89 20.92 -8.25
C VAL A 279 -1.15 20.22 -9.57
N GLU A 280 -2.19 19.41 -9.59
CA GLU A 280 -2.70 18.74 -10.78
C GLU A 280 -4.07 19.32 -11.16
N GLU A 281 -4.19 19.81 -12.39
CA GLU A 281 -5.42 20.42 -12.92
C GLU A 281 -6.23 19.41 -13.74
N LEU A 282 -7.49 19.20 -13.36
CA LEU A 282 -8.47 18.34 -14.03
C LEU A 282 -9.64 19.17 -14.58
N GLY A 283 -9.32 20.11 -15.48
CA GLY A 283 -10.29 21.01 -16.10
C GLY A 283 -10.98 21.94 -15.10
N HIS A 284 -12.04 21.46 -14.44
CA HIS A 284 -12.87 22.23 -13.51
C HIS A 284 -12.43 22.16 -12.04
N LYS A 285 -11.46 21.30 -11.71
CA LYS A 285 -10.95 21.13 -10.34
C LYS A 285 -9.42 21.07 -10.31
N LYS A 286 -8.84 21.43 -9.18
CA LYS A 286 -7.42 21.22 -8.89
C LYS A 286 -7.27 20.32 -7.67
N ARG A 287 -6.26 19.46 -7.68
CA ARG A 287 -5.89 18.63 -6.53
C ARG A 287 -4.39 18.78 -6.24
N LEU A 288 -3.98 18.46 -5.02
CA LEU A 288 -2.57 18.40 -4.66
C LEU A 288 -2.11 16.95 -4.67
N VAL A 289 -1.01 16.66 -5.37
CA VAL A 289 -0.38 15.34 -5.40
C VAL A 289 0.90 15.36 -4.58
N VAL A 290 1.00 14.44 -3.64
CA VAL A 290 2.19 14.17 -2.83
C VAL A 290 2.70 12.78 -3.20
N GLY A 291 3.99 12.62 -3.40
CA GLY A 291 4.56 11.39 -3.93
C GLY A 291 4.60 11.33 -5.46
N THR A 292 4.91 12.43 -6.15
CA THR A 292 4.99 12.43 -7.63
C THR A 292 6.15 11.59 -8.20
N SER A 293 7.06 11.16 -7.34
CA SER A 293 8.14 10.22 -7.67
C SER A 293 8.36 9.22 -6.53
N ARG A 294 9.21 8.20 -6.77
CA ARG A 294 9.52 7.15 -5.79
C ARG A 294 10.20 7.69 -4.52
N GLU A 295 11.02 8.74 -4.67
CA GLU A 295 11.65 9.49 -3.59
C GLU A 295 11.28 10.97 -3.75
N PRO A 296 10.06 11.36 -3.34
CA PRO A 296 9.49 12.65 -3.66
C PRO A 296 10.15 13.75 -2.81
N ARG A 297 11.26 14.29 -3.33
CA ARG A 297 12.00 15.36 -2.64
C ARG A 297 11.20 16.65 -2.60
N GLY A 298 11.14 17.25 -1.41
CA GLY A 298 10.40 18.48 -1.18
C GLY A 298 8.87 18.33 -1.23
N GLU A 299 8.35 17.11 -1.08
CA GLU A 299 6.91 16.84 -0.96
C GLU A 299 6.62 16.17 0.38
N TRP A 300 5.61 16.66 1.09
CA TRP A 300 5.24 16.12 2.39
C TRP A 300 3.79 16.40 2.75
N MET A 301 3.30 15.68 3.75
CA MET A 301 2.06 15.98 4.45
C MET A 301 2.25 15.72 5.94
N ARG A 302 1.74 16.61 6.78
CA ARG A 302 1.82 16.51 8.24
C ARG A 302 0.56 17.02 8.92
N SER A 303 0.21 16.41 10.05
CA SER A 303 -0.94 16.85 10.85
C SER A 303 -0.47 17.90 11.85
N LEU A 304 -0.79 19.17 11.58
CA LEU A 304 -0.49 20.27 12.51
C LEU A 304 -1.21 20.05 13.84
N THR A 305 -2.44 19.54 13.81
CA THR A 305 -3.20 19.21 15.04
C THR A 305 -2.48 18.19 15.90
N LEU A 306 -1.94 17.12 15.31
CA LEU A 306 -1.19 16.11 16.07
C LEU A 306 0.10 16.70 16.65
N LEU A 307 0.85 17.43 15.83
CA LEU A 307 2.14 17.98 16.25
C LEU A 307 2.00 19.07 17.31
N GLU A 308 1.00 19.95 17.21
CA GLU A 308 0.65 20.94 18.24
C GLU A 308 0.29 20.25 19.56
N LYS A 309 -0.50 19.17 19.50
CA LYS A 309 -0.92 18.41 20.69
C LYS A 309 0.26 17.77 21.43
N GLU A 310 1.26 17.28 20.70
CA GLU A 310 2.43 16.59 21.26
C GLU A 310 3.64 17.52 21.47
N GLY A 311 3.49 18.83 21.23
CA GLY A 311 4.55 19.83 21.47
C GLY A 311 5.73 19.77 20.50
N LEU A 312 5.50 19.32 19.26
CA LEU A 312 6.51 19.24 18.18
C LEU A 312 6.42 20.39 17.16
N LEU A 313 5.57 21.39 17.40
CA LEU A 313 5.44 22.62 16.63
C LEU A 313 5.72 23.86 17.48
#